data_AF-A0A1M5IFG8-F1
#
_entry.id   AF-A0A1M5IFG8-F1
#
_cell.length_a   1.000
_cell.length_b   1.000
_cell.length_c   1.000
_cell.angle_alpha   90.00
_cell.angle_beta   90.00
_cell.angle_gamma   90.00
#
_symmetry.space_group_name_H-M   'P 1'
#
loop_
_entity.id
_entity.type
_entity.pdbx_description
1 polymer ?
#
loop_
_entity_poly.entity_id
_entity_poly.type
_entity_poly.pdbx_seq_one_letter_code
_entity_poly.pdbx_strand_id
1 'polypeptide(L)'
;MARRFRCFSICMCAFTLKAASQLYLPPARDSLPVAKTVVLLPQNFYTQHMPFSCKKEYQLQKITRLNLFIRLGNKEYVDRMEGKKQ
;
A
#
# COMPACT_ATOMS: atom_id res chain seq x y z
N MET A 1 29.94 -10.47 -50.58
CA MET A 1 29.36 -10.58 -49.22
C MET A 1 28.48 -9.39 -48.79
N ALA A 2 28.07 -8.47 -49.67
CA ALA A 2 27.30 -7.26 -49.29
C ALA A 2 25.75 -7.38 -49.41
N ARG A 3 25.23 -8.46 -50.00
CA ARG A 3 23.77 -8.65 -50.19
C ARG A 3 23.06 -9.23 -48.95
N ARG A 4 23.75 -10.02 -48.12
CA ARG A 4 23.20 -10.60 -46.88
C ARG A 4 23.01 -9.57 -45.76
N PHE A 5 23.83 -8.52 -45.72
CA PHE A 5 23.73 -7.45 -44.72
C PHE A 5 22.53 -6.51 -44.93
N ARG A 6 22.12 -6.27 -46.19
CA ARG A 6 20.96 -5.40 -46.48
C ARG A 6 19.65 -6.01 -46.00
N CYS A 7 19.44 -7.32 -46.16
CA CYS A 7 18.23 -7.98 -45.68
C CYS A 7 18.12 -7.97 -44.14
N PHE A 8 19.26 -8.04 -43.44
CA PHE A 8 19.27 -7.99 -41.98
C PHE A 8 18.91 -6.60 -41.43
N SER A 9 19.37 -5.53 -42.11
CA SER A 9 19.03 -4.15 -41.76
C SER A 9 17.55 -3.82 -42.00
N ILE A 10 16.95 -4.34 -43.08
CA ILE A 10 15.53 -4.12 -43.38
C ILE A 10 14.63 -4.83 -42.35
N CYS A 11 15.05 -5.99 -41.84
CA CYS A 11 14.29 -6.74 -40.83
C CYS A 11 14.25 -6.00 -39.48
N MET A 12 15.36 -5.37 -39.06
CA MET A 12 15.42 -4.61 -37.80
C MET A 12 14.54 -3.35 -37.79
N CYS A 13 14.29 -2.72 -38.95
CA CYS A 13 13.42 -1.55 -39.04
C CYS A 13 11.91 -1.88 -38.99
N ALA A 14 11.50 -3.12 -39.29
CA ALA A 14 10.09 -3.51 -39.28
C ALA A 14 9.56 -3.83 -37.86
N PHE A 15 10.44 -4.20 -36.92
CA PHE A 15 10.05 -4.52 -35.54
C PHE A 15 9.86 -3.30 -34.62
N THR A 16 10.31 -2.11 -35.01
CA THR A 16 10.20 -0.89 -34.18
C THR A 16 8.86 -0.16 -34.32
N LEU A 17 8.11 -0.36 -35.40
CA LEU A 17 6.84 0.33 -35.64
C LEU A 17 5.71 -0.12 -34.70
N LYS A 18 5.73 -1.37 -34.24
CA LYS A 18 4.69 -1.92 -33.34
C LYS A 18 4.80 -1.43 -31.89
N ALA A 19 5.93 -0.81 -31.53
CA ALA A 19 6.15 -0.23 -30.20
C ALA A 19 5.62 1.22 -30.08
N ALA A 20 5.40 1.91 -31.20
CA ALA A 20 4.94 3.30 -31.21
C ALA A 20 3.43 3.47 -30.95
N SER A 21 2.65 2.37 -30.98
CA SER A 21 1.19 2.39 -30.78
C SER A 21 0.76 2.02 -29.37
N GLN A 22 1.67 1.97 -28.39
CA GLN A 22 1.27 1.98 -26.99
C GLN A 22 0.72 3.38 -26.68
N LEU A 23 -0.55 3.53 -27.06
CA LEU A 23 -1.45 4.63 -26.82
C LEU A 23 -1.19 5.21 -25.44
N TYR A 24 -0.76 6.46 -25.43
CA TYR A 24 -0.86 7.36 -24.30
C TYR A 24 -2.35 7.50 -23.94
N LEU A 25 -2.85 6.59 -23.11
CA LEU A 25 -4.11 6.79 -22.42
C LEU A 25 -3.86 7.82 -21.32
N PRO A 26 -4.59 8.96 -21.30
CA PRO A 26 -4.52 9.84 -20.14
C PRO A 26 -4.98 9.05 -18.91
N PRO A 27 -4.32 9.22 -17.75
CA PRO A 27 -4.76 8.55 -16.52
C PRO A 27 -6.22 8.91 -16.25
N ALA A 28 -7.06 7.89 -16.02
CA ALA A 28 -8.45 8.09 -15.64
C ALA A 28 -8.48 8.99 -14.38
N ARG A 29 -9.19 10.12 -14.48
CA ARG A 29 -9.36 11.01 -13.34
C ARG A 29 -10.44 10.42 -12.44
N ASP A 30 -10.02 9.71 -11.40
CA ASP A 30 -10.93 9.24 -10.37
C ASP A 30 -11.54 10.44 -9.62
N SER A 31 -12.80 10.33 -9.19
CA SER A 31 -13.52 11.40 -8.45
C SER A 31 -12.93 11.73 -7.08
N LEU A 32 -11.86 11.05 -6.68
CA LEU A 32 -11.17 11.31 -5.42
C LEU A 32 -10.38 12.63 -5.54
N PRO A 33 -10.64 13.63 -4.70
CA PRO A 33 -9.88 14.87 -4.73
C PRO A 33 -8.40 14.55 -4.49
N VAL A 34 -7.57 14.89 -5.49
CA VAL A 34 -6.11 14.74 -5.43
C VAL A 34 -5.57 15.76 -4.42
N ALA A 35 -5.47 15.31 -3.17
CA ALA A 35 -4.42 15.66 -2.21
C ALA A 35 -4.80 15.08 -0.83
N LYS A 36 -4.63 13.77 -0.65
CA LYS A 36 -4.34 13.26 0.70
C LYS A 36 -2.84 13.21 0.82
N THR A 37 -2.27 14.19 1.53
CA THR A 37 -0.91 14.08 2.07
C THR A 37 -0.81 12.75 2.79
N VAL A 38 -0.06 11.80 2.21
CA VAL A 38 0.25 10.54 2.88
C VAL A 38 1.17 10.92 4.03
N VAL A 39 0.62 11.02 5.24
CA VAL A 39 1.41 11.22 6.45
C VAL A 39 2.28 9.98 6.60
N LEU A 40 3.59 10.13 6.45
CA LEU A 40 4.53 9.06 6.69
C LEU A 40 4.64 8.87 8.20
N LEU A 41 4.03 7.81 8.72
CA LEU A 41 4.20 7.45 10.13
C LEU A 41 5.59 6.82 10.32
N PRO A 42 6.31 7.19 11.39
CA PRO A 42 7.55 6.53 11.74
C PRO A 42 7.29 5.04 12.05
N GLN A 43 8.21 4.16 11.66
CA GLN A 43 8.04 2.70 11.76
C GLN A 43 7.72 2.22 13.19
N ASN A 44 8.23 2.95 14.17
CA ASN A 44 8.12 2.73 15.61
C ASN A 44 6.93 3.44 16.26
N PHE A 45 6.08 4.15 15.52
CA PHE A 45 4.97 4.92 16.09
C PHE A 45 4.03 4.04 16.92
N TYR A 46 3.57 2.93 16.36
CA TYR A 46 2.69 1.99 17.07
C TYR A 46 3.39 1.20 18.16
N THR A 47 4.71 0.98 18.07
CA THR A 47 5.42 0.24 19.12
C THR A 47 5.71 1.11 20.35
N GLN A 48 5.80 2.43 20.17
CA GLN A 48 6.08 3.43 21.22
C GLN A 48 4.82 4.02 21.86
N HIS A 49 3.74 4.23 21.09
CA HIS A 49 2.55 4.93 21.58
C HIS A 49 1.36 4.02 21.89
N MET A 50 1.50 2.70 21.74
CA MET A 50 0.41 1.76 22.00
C MET A 50 0.30 1.44 23.51
N PRO A 51 -0.89 1.57 24.12
CA PRO A 51 -1.10 1.22 25.52
C PRO A 51 -0.74 -0.23 25.83
N PHE A 52 -0.27 -0.50 27.06
CA PHE A 52 0.22 -1.82 27.50
C PHE A 52 -0.76 -2.96 27.19
N SER A 53 -2.05 -2.78 27.50
CA SER A 53 -3.10 -3.78 27.24
C SER A 53 -3.28 -4.03 25.75
N CYS A 54 -3.33 -2.96 24.95
CA CYS A 54 -3.49 -3.03 23.50
C CYS A 54 -2.30 -3.77 22.85
N LYS A 55 -1.07 -3.53 23.33
CA LYS A 55 0.13 -4.24 22.87
C LYS A 55 0.09 -5.74 23.17
N LYS A 56 -0.37 -6.13 24.37
CA LYS A 56 -0.49 -7.54 24.76
C LYS A 56 -1.60 -8.25 24.01
N GLU A 57 -2.73 -7.58 23.83
CA GLU A 57 -3.84 -8.06 23.00
C GLU A 57 -3.36 -8.34 21.58
N TYR A 58 -2.68 -7.38 20.93
CA TYR A 58 -2.14 -7.56 19.58
C TYR A 58 -1.15 -8.71 19.47
N GLN A 59 -0.30 -8.93 20.48
CA GLN A 59 0.61 -10.08 20.55
C GLN A 59 -0.16 -11.40 20.66
N LEU A 60 -1.19 -11.46 21.50
CA LEU A 60 -2.03 -12.63 21.65
C LEU A 60 -2.85 -12.93 20.39
N GLN A 61 -3.39 -11.91 19.73
CA GLN A 61 -4.10 -12.07 18.45
C GLN A 61 -3.20 -12.64 17.35
N LYS A 62 -1.92 -12.25 17.30
CA LYS A 62 -0.95 -12.83 16.36
C LYS A 62 -0.71 -14.32 16.59
N ILE A 63 -0.66 -14.74 17.86
CA ILE A 63 -0.40 -16.13 18.24
C ILE A 63 -1.66 -16.98 18.03
N THR A 64 -2.80 -16.49 18.52
CA THR A 64 -4.06 -17.26 18.55
C THR A 64 -4.86 -17.16 17.25
N ARG A 65 -4.62 -16.13 16.42
CA ARG A 65 -5.44 -15.75 15.26
C ARG A 65 -6.92 -15.50 15.57
N LEU A 66 -7.25 -15.33 16.85
CA LEU A 66 -8.59 -15.00 17.32
C LEU A 66 -8.63 -13.51 17.64
N ASN A 67 -9.74 -12.84 17.31
CA ASN A 67 -9.97 -11.45 17.67
C ASN A 67 -10.34 -11.34 19.16
N LEU A 68 -9.35 -11.53 20.02
CA LEU A 68 -9.49 -11.44 21.47
C LEU A 68 -9.40 -9.97 21.90
N PHE A 69 -10.35 -9.53 22.73
CA PHE A 69 -10.33 -8.21 23.35
C PHE A 69 -10.17 -8.37 24.86
N ILE A 70 -9.04 -7.93 25.41
CA ILE A 70 -8.75 -8.06 26.84
C ILE A 70 -8.96 -6.70 27.48
N ARG A 71 -10.21 -6.46 27.90
CA ARG A 71 -10.62 -5.24 28.59
C ARG A 71 -10.84 -5.54 30.06
N LEU A 72 -10.19 -4.78 30.92
CA LEU A 72 -10.46 -4.81 32.37
C LEU A 72 -11.56 -3.76 32.66
N GLY A 73 -12.79 -4.22 32.84
CA GLY A 73 -13.94 -3.36 33.20
C GLY A 73 -14.83 -2.92 32.03
N ASN A 74 -15.61 -1.86 32.23
CA ASN A 74 -16.59 -1.36 31.24
C ASN A 74 -15.87 -0.84 29.97
N LYS A 75 -16.33 -1.30 28.80
CA LYS A 75 -15.86 -0.89 27.46
C LYS A 75 -15.78 0.63 27.31
N GLU A 76 -16.84 1.34 27.69
CA GLU A 76 -16.94 2.79 27.52
C GLU A 76 -15.95 3.55 28.40
N TYR A 77 -15.72 3.04 29.61
CA TYR A 77 -14.74 3.59 30.54
C TYR A 77 -13.32 3.43 30.01
N VAL A 78 -12.98 2.24 29.48
CA VAL A 78 -11.66 1.97 28.91
C VAL A 78 -11.45 2.76 27.62
N ASP A 79 -12.43 2.83 26.73
CA ASP A 79 -12.34 3.62 25.49
C ASP A 79 -12.12 5.11 25.80
N ARG A 80 -12.77 5.65 26.86
CA ARG A 80 -12.55 7.01 27.35
C ARG A 80 -11.12 7.21 27.88
N MET A 81 -10.60 6.28 28.68
CA MET A 81 -9.22 6.36 29.20
C MET A 81 -8.17 6.27 28.10
N GLU A 82 -8.44 5.52 27.03
CA GLU A 82 -7.58 5.43 25.85
C GLU A 82 -7.71 6.64 24.90
N GLY A 83 -8.58 7.61 25.23
CA GLY A 83 -8.82 8.80 24.40
C GLY A 83 -9.53 8.50 23.08
N LYS A 84 -10.16 7.32 22.97
CA LYS A 84 -10.96 6.95 21.80
C LYS A 84 -12.24 7.78 21.85
N LYS A 85 -12.45 8.66 20.85
CA LYS A 85 -13.73 9.35 20.69
C LYS A 85 -14.77 8.29 20.29
N GLN A 86 -15.88 8.24 21.05
CA GLN A 86 -17.02 7.33 20.83
C GLN A 86 -17.58 7.48 19.42
#